data_AF-A0A0W1GQC7-F1
#
_entry.id   AF-A0A0W1GQC7-F1
#
_cell.length_a   1.000
_cell.length_b   1.000
_cell.length_c   1.000
_cell.angle_alpha   90.00
_cell.angle_beta   90.00
_cell.angle_gamma   90.00
#
_symmetry.space_group_name_H-M   'P 1'
#
loop_
_entity.id
_entity.type
_entity.pdbx_description
1 polymer ?
#
loop_
_entity_poly.entity_id
_entity_poly.type
_entity_poly.pdbx_seq_one_letter_code
_entity_poly.pdbx_strand_id
1 'polypeptide(L)'
;MTYQDANYETIYTAAVSIMRMEMKVFCLADYVINNAASSEFRLWFQSEEDLDFSLTGLEVFLNIVMKISPTFGGHEQRESIIKTLNAYMLEDGFGFQFEGGQIIEIGSTYVHKEVVVPVLGLLSDPQYATVNQEFRKAHTEFRQGDYEDCIHDCCNAFESLMKIIAAKRGWTEITEKSTVKDLVKAIFDHQFIPAYMSTEFTGLRTILEGGVNVVRNKAGGHGQGATPRTIDKQVAEFQLNQTAAALKLLAEYDT
;
A
#
# COMPACT_ATOMS: atom_id res chain seq x y z
N MET A 1 -9.22 -2.25 38.54
CA MET A 1 -8.77 -2.29 37.14
C MET A 1 -7.46 -3.05 37.14
N THR A 2 -7.44 -4.28 36.63
CA THR A 2 -6.19 -5.07 36.60
C THR A 2 -5.21 -4.42 35.61
N TYR A 3 -3.91 -4.68 35.74
CA TYR A 3 -2.89 -4.11 34.83
C TYR A 3 -3.16 -4.44 33.35
N GLN A 4 -3.82 -5.58 33.09
CA GLN A 4 -4.27 -5.97 31.75
C GLN A 4 -5.42 -5.08 31.25
N ASP A 5 -6.43 -4.77 32.08
CA ASP A 5 -7.55 -3.90 31.70
C ASP A 5 -7.11 -2.49 31.29
N ALA A 6 -6.09 -1.95 31.98
CA ALA A 6 -5.54 -0.62 31.68
C ALA A 6 -4.85 -0.56 30.31
N ASN A 7 -4.13 -1.62 29.94
CA ASN A 7 -3.45 -1.70 28.65
C ASN A 7 -4.44 -1.92 27.49
N TYR A 8 -5.49 -2.72 27.70
CA TYR A 8 -6.53 -2.88 26.68
C TYR A 8 -7.22 -1.56 26.37
N GLU A 9 -7.60 -0.78 27.38
CA GLU A 9 -8.25 0.51 27.14
C GLU A 9 -7.32 1.52 26.45
N THR A 10 -6.00 1.41 26.66
CA THR A 10 -5.00 2.24 25.95
C THR A 10 -4.96 1.90 24.45
N ILE A 11 -5.06 0.62 24.08
CA ILE A 11 -5.13 0.18 22.68
C ILE A 11 -6.37 0.77 22.01
N TYR A 12 -7.55 0.63 22.65
CA TYR A 12 -8.79 1.16 22.09
C TYR A 12 -8.79 2.69 22.03
N THR A 13 -8.24 3.38 23.03
CA THR A 13 -8.13 4.84 23.02
C THR A 13 -7.31 5.33 21.83
N ALA A 14 -6.16 4.69 21.57
CA ALA A 14 -5.34 5.00 20.41
C ALA A 14 -6.08 4.71 19.09
N ALA A 15 -6.74 3.56 18.98
CA ALA A 15 -7.48 3.17 17.77
C ALA A 15 -8.61 4.15 17.46
N VAL A 16 -9.42 4.51 18.47
CA VAL A 16 -10.50 5.49 18.34
C VAL A 16 -9.96 6.85 17.90
N SER A 17 -8.85 7.30 18.49
CA SER A 17 -8.27 8.61 18.14
C SER A 17 -7.80 8.69 16.69
N ILE A 18 -7.20 7.61 16.17
CA ILE A 18 -6.73 7.53 14.79
C ILE A 18 -7.93 7.45 13.84
N MET A 19 -8.90 6.57 14.11
CA MET A 19 -10.07 6.41 13.25
C MET A 19 -10.92 7.68 13.16
N ARG A 20 -11.08 8.43 14.25
CA ARG A 20 -11.76 9.73 14.23
C ARG A 20 -11.06 10.73 13.30
N MET A 21 -9.72 10.71 13.26
CA MET A 21 -8.94 11.55 12.36
C MET A 21 -9.10 11.12 10.90
N GLU A 22 -9.02 9.82 10.62
CA GLU A 22 -9.19 9.24 9.27
C GLU A 22 -10.59 9.55 8.71
N MET A 23 -11.63 9.28 9.50
CA MET A 23 -13.02 9.52 9.10
C MET A 23 -13.44 10.99 9.20
N LYS A 24 -12.59 11.85 9.80
CA LYS A 24 -12.86 13.28 10.04
C LYS A 24 -14.12 13.52 10.89
N VAL A 25 -14.34 12.69 11.91
CA VAL A 25 -15.49 12.75 12.82
C VAL A 25 -15.06 12.98 14.27
N PHE A 26 -15.95 13.56 15.08
CA PHE A 26 -15.68 13.78 16.50
C PHE A 26 -15.87 12.53 17.37
N CYS A 27 -16.80 11.65 16.98
CA CYS A 27 -17.13 10.39 17.64
C CYS A 27 -17.37 9.33 16.55
N LEU A 28 -17.01 8.07 16.82
CA LEU A 28 -17.24 6.96 15.88
C LEU A 28 -18.64 6.33 16.04
N ALA A 29 -19.22 6.40 17.24
CA ALA A 29 -20.54 5.87 17.54
C ALA A 29 -21.40 6.92 18.25
N ASP A 30 -22.70 6.93 17.95
CA ASP A 30 -23.68 7.84 18.55
C ASP A 30 -23.90 7.58 20.05
N TYR A 31 -23.57 6.37 20.51
CA TYR A 31 -23.70 5.95 21.89
C TYR A 31 -22.43 5.26 22.38
N VAL A 32 -21.90 5.72 23.52
CA VAL A 32 -20.69 5.15 24.14
C VAL A 32 -21.04 4.68 25.56
N ILE A 33 -20.87 3.39 25.80
CA ILE A 33 -21.14 2.80 27.12
C ILE A 33 -19.99 3.17 28.06
N ASN A 34 -20.32 3.76 29.22
CA ASN A 34 -19.35 4.16 30.25
C ASN A 34 -18.26 5.13 29.75
N ASN A 35 -18.46 5.83 28.64
CA ASN A 35 -17.46 6.67 27.99
C ASN A 35 -16.12 5.93 27.70
N ALA A 36 -16.20 4.61 27.51
CA ALA A 36 -15.03 3.76 27.24
C ALA A 36 -14.76 3.70 25.73
N ALA A 37 -13.51 3.96 25.34
CA ALA A 37 -13.05 3.88 23.95
C ALA A 37 -13.23 2.47 23.39
N SER A 38 -13.13 1.44 24.24
CA SER A 38 -13.42 0.06 23.85
C SER A 38 -14.86 -0.17 23.43
N SER A 39 -15.81 0.50 24.08
CA SER A 39 -17.23 0.41 23.69
C SER A 39 -17.50 1.17 22.39
N GLU A 40 -16.92 2.36 22.25
CA GLU A 40 -17.09 3.19 21.06
C GLU A 40 -16.58 2.48 19.80
N PHE A 41 -15.34 1.98 19.83
CA PHE A 41 -14.75 1.28 18.69
C PHE A 41 -15.56 0.03 18.31
N ARG A 42 -15.98 -0.78 19.29
CA ARG A 42 -16.74 -2.02 19.03
C ARG A 42 -18.12 -1.73 18.46
N LEU A 43 -18.83 -0.74 19.00
CA LEU A 43 -20.14 -0.37 18.51
C LEU A 43 -20.06 0.16 17.08
N TRP A 44 -19.11 1.07 16.81
CA TRP A 44 -18.84 1.55 15.47
C TRP A 44 -18.52 0.42 14.50
N PHE A 45 -17.54 -0.43 14.84
CA PHE A 45 -17.11 -1.54 13.96
C PHE A 45 -18.22 -2.55 13.67
N GLN A 46 -19.18 -2.72 14.59
CA GLN A 46 -20.34 -3.60 14.39
C GLN A 46 -21.43 -2.97 13.50
N SER A 47 -21.52 -1.63 13.48
CA SER A 47 -22.53 -0.90 12.72
C SER A 47 -22.02 -0.36 11.38
N GLU A 48 -20.70 -0.35 11.17
CA GLU A 48 -20.09 0.19 9.96
C GLU A 48 -20.47 -0.66 8.73
N GLU A 49 -21.01 -0.01 7.72
CA GLU A 49 -21.44 -0.66 6.47
C GLU A 49 -20.38 -0.50 5.37
N ASP A 50 -19.50 0.50 5.49
CA ASP A 50 -18.40 0.71 4.56
C ASP A 50 -17.26 -0.28 4.85
N LEU A 51 -16.98 -1.12 3.84
CA LEU A 51 -15.95 -2.14 3.94
C LEU A 51 -14.55 -1.53 4.08
N ASP A 52 -14.21 -0.44 3.38
CA ASP A 52 -12.87 0.15 3.48
C ASP A 52 -12.64 0.77 4.86
N PHE A 53 -13.65 1.45 5.43
CA PHE A 53 -13.54 1.93 6.81
C PHE A 53 -13.42 0.79 7.82
N SER A 54 -14.17 -0.30 7.63
CA SER A 54 -14.03 -1.49 8.47
C SER A 54 -12.64 -2.11 8.39
N LEU A 55 -12.09 -2.28 7.18
CA LEU A 55 -10.74 -2.80 6.98
C LEU A 55 -9.67 -1.85 7.54
N THR A 56 -9.84 -0.54 7.36
CA THR A 56 -8.95 0.49 7.93
C THR A 56 -8.98 0.43 9.46
N GLY A 57 -10.15 0.29 10.07
CA GLY A 57 -10.31 0.10 11.51
C GLY A 57 -9.57 -1.14 12.02
N LEU A 58 -9.70 -2.26 11.30
CA LEU A 58 -8.99 -3.49 11.62
C LEU A 58 -7.46 -3.33 11.48
N GLU A 59 -7.00 -2.67 10.41
CA GLU A 59 -5.59 -2.38 10.16
C GLU A 59 -4.97 -1.51 11.26
N VAL A 60 -5.64 -0.41 11.63
CA VAL A 60 -5.22 0.48 12.73
C VAL A 60 -5.15 -0.30 14.04
N PHE A 61 -6.17 -1.10 14.34
CA PHE A 61 -6.23 -1.88 15.58
C PHE A 61 -5.07 -2.88 15.66
N LEU A 62 -4.83 -3.64 14.58
CA LEU A 62 -3.73 -4.61 14.51
C LEU A 62 -2.38 -3.92 14.63
N ASN A 63 -2.16 -2.80 13.94
CA ASN A 63 -0.91 -2.05 14.03
C ASN A 63 -0.61 -1.56 15.45
N ILE A 64 -1.64 -1.12 16.19
CA ILE A 64 -1.49 -0.71 17.59
C ILE A 64 -1.16 -1.93 18.46
N VAL A 65 -1.87 -3.04 18.29
CA VAL A 65 -1.59 -4.31 19.00
C VAL A 65 -0.15 -4.74 18.75
N MET A 66 0.32 -4.67 17.50
CA MET A 66 1.68 -5.05 17.13
C MET A 66 2.74 -4.13 17.77
N LYS A 67 2.48 -2.83 17.89
CA LYS A 67 3.41 -1.82 18.44
C LYS A 67 3.40 -1.72 19.96
N ILE A 68 2.23 -1.77 20.60
CA ILE A 68 2.06 -1.65 22.07
C ILE A 68 2.35 -2.98 22.77
N SER A 69 2.36 -4.10 22.05
CA SER A 69 2.61 -5.42 22.63
C SER A 69 4.07 -5.89 22.62
N PRO A 70 4.99 -5.21 23.33
CA PRO A 70 6.07 -5.93 24.03
C PRO A 70 5.58 -6.61 25.31
N THR A 71 4.35 -6.32 25.77
CA THR A 71 3.77 -6.79 27.04
C THR A 71 2.72 -7.89 26.91
N PHE A 72 2.15 -8.16 25.73
CA PHE A 72 1.18 -9.26 25.49
C PHE A 72 1.73 -10.25 24.46
N GLY A 73 2.51 -11.21 24.95
CA GLY A 73 3.02 -12.32 24.14
C GLY A 73 4.29 -11.99 23.37
N GLY A 74 5.14 -13.00 23.20
CA GLY A 74 6.36 -12.89 22.40
C GLY A 74 6.06 -12.66 20.91
N HIS A 75 7.11 -12.44 20.11
CA HIS A 75 7.03 -12.30 18.64
C HIS A 75 6.17 -13.40 17.99
N GLU A 76 6.33 -14.65 18.43
CA GLU A 76 5.59 -15.80 17.92
C GLU A 76 4.06 -15.67 18.11
N GLN A 77 3.60 -15.09 19.22
CA GLN A 77 2.17 -14.95 19.48
C GLN A 77 1.54 -13.89 18.56
N ARG A 78 2.30 -12.83 18.25
CA ARG A 78 1.89 -11.80 17.29
C ARG A 78 1.81 -12.34 15.87
N GLU A 79 2.82 -13.08 15.42
CA GLU A 79 2.80 -13.77 14.12
C GLU A 79 1.66 -14.79 14.04
N SER A 80 1.39 -15.51 15.13
CA SER A 80 0.27 -16.47 15.18
C SER A 80 -1.08 -15.79 15.01
N ILE A 81 -1.30 -14.59 15.56
CA ILE A 81 -2.54 -13.83 15.40
C ILE A 81 -2.71 -13.42 13.93
N ILE A 82 -1.68 -12.85 13.32
CA ILE A 82 -1.73 -12.43 11.90
C ILE A 82 -1.98 -13.65 11.00
N LYS A 83 -1.28 -14.76 11.24
CA LYS A 83 -1.45 -15.99 10.46
C LYS A 83 -2.88 -16.55 10.58
N THR A 84 -3.46 -16.50 11.78
CA THR A 84 -4.83 -16.95 12.02
C THR A 84 -5.85 -16.04 11.32
N LEU A 85 -5.66 -14.71 11.41
CA LEU A 85 -6.52 -13.75 10.74
C LEU A 85 -6.50 -13.95 9.21
N ASN A 86 -5.31 -14.05 8.63
CA ASN A 86 -5.16 -14.27 7.19
C ASN A 86 -5.74 -15.62 6.75
N ALA A 87 -5.65 -16.66 7.59
CA ALA A 87 -6.30 -17.95 7.31
C ALA A 87 -7.83 -17.80 7.27
N TYR A 88 -8.43 -17.09 8.22
CA TYR A 88 -9.88 -16.83 8.20
C TYR A 88 -10.31 -15.97 7.01
N MET A 89 -9.57 -14.90 6.70
CA MET A 89 -9.85 -14.08 5.52
C MET A 89 -9.84 -14.90 4.22
N LEU A 90 -8.93 -15.89 4.14
CA LEU A 90 -8.83 -16.80 3.02
C LEU A 90 -9.95 -17.85 3.00
N GLU A 91 -10.24 -18.49 4.13
CA GLU A 91 -11.27 -19.53 4.28
C GLU A 91 -12.67 -19.00 3.96
N ASP A 92 -12.99 -17.80 4.45
CA ASP A 92 -14.27 -17.15 4.23
C ASP A 92 -14.35 -16.42 2.87
N GLY A 93 -13.24 -16.39 2.12
CA GLY A 93 -13.19 -15.82 0.77
C GLY A 93 -13.33 -14.29 0.72
N PHE A 94 -12.90 -13.59 1.78
CA PHE A 94 -12.97 -12.12 1.86
C PHE A 94 -12.12 -11.43 0.79
N GLY A 95 -11.07 -12.09 0.29
CA GLY A 95 -10.20 -11.51 -0.74
C GLY A 95 -9.22 -10.47 -0.22
N PHE A 96 -8.83 -10.54 1.06
CA PHE A 96 -7.85 -9.64 1.67
C PHE A 96 -6.78 -10.41 2.45
N GLN A 97 -5.60 -9.80 2.60
CA GLN A 97 -4.52 -10.30 3.45
C GLN A 97 -3.85 -9.15 4.20
N PHE A 98 -3.62 -9.33 5.50
CA PHE A 98 -2.80 -8.42 6.30
C PHE A 98 -1.31 -8.77 6.11
N GLU A 99 -0.54 -7.83 5.57
CA GLU A 99 0.89 -8.00 5.26
C GLU A 99 1.69 -6.73 5.61
N GLY A 100 2.69 -6.89 6.47
CA GLY A 100 3.59 -5.81 6.87
C GLY A 100 2.90 -4.54 7.41
N GLY A 101 1.78 -4.71 8.13
CA GLY A 101 1.05 -3.59 8.73
C GLY A 101 -0.08 -3.01 7.89
N GLN A 102 -0.42 -3.63 6.75
CA GLN A 102 -1.46 -3.15 5.85
C GLN A 102 -2.36 -4.28 5.38
N ILE A 103 -3.66 -4.03 5.23
CA ILE A 103 -4.58 -4.96 4.58
C ILE A 103 -4.56 -4.71 3.07
N ILE A 104 -4.13 -5.72 2.33
CA ILE A 104 -4.00 -5.70 0.88
C ILE A 104 -5.14 -6.50 0.26
N GLU A 105 -5.80 -5.92 -0.74
CA GLU A 105 -6.78 -6.63 -1.56
C GLU A 105 -6.09 -7.64 -2.49
N ILE A 106 -6.63 -8.86 -2.51
CA ILE A 106 -6.16 -9.98 -3.32
C ILE A 106 -7.12 -10.16 -4.50
N GLY A 107 -6.73 -9.68 -5.67
CA GLY A 107 -7.43 -10.04 -6.91
C GLY A 107 -7.06 -11.45 -7.41
N SER A 108 -5.76 -11.78 -7.39
CA SER A 108 -5.25 -13.14 -7.68
C SER A 108 -4.34 -13.64 -6.56
N THR A 109 -4.74 -14.73 -5.89
CA THR A 109 -3.97 -15.34 -4.80
C THR A 109 -2.57 -15.74 -5.23
N TYR A 110 -2.39 -16.20 -6.48
CA TYR A 110 -1.07 -16.58 -7.00
C TYR A 110 -0.17 -15.38 -7.24
N VAL A 111 -0.68 -14.32 -7.89
CA VAL A 111 0.12 -13.11 -8.12
C VAL A 111 0.47 -12.43 -6.80
N HIS A 112 -0.49 -12.39 -5.87
CA HIS A 112 -0.26 -11.82 -4.55
C HIS A 112 0.85 -12.57 -3.79
N LYS A 113 0.77 -13.90 -3.73
CA LYS A 113 1.74 -14.73 -3.01
C LYS A 113 3.13 -14.75 -3.64
N GLU A 114 3.22 -14.81 -4.97
CA GLU A 114 4.49 -15.03 -5.68
C GLU A 114 5.18 -13.73 -6.12
N VAL A 115 4.45 -12.61 -6.14
CA VAL A 115 4.97 -11.31 -6.61
C VAL A 115 4.83 -10.22 -5.57
N VAL A 116 3.61 -9.97 -5.06
CA VAL A 116 3.33 -8.81 -4.17
C VAL A 116 3.96 -9.00 -2.79
N VAL A 117 3.76 -10.16 -2.15
CA VAL A 117 4.35 -10.42 -0.83
C VAL A 117 5.89 -10.38 -0.88
N PRO A 118 6.58 -11.05 -1.84
CA PRO A 118 8.03 -10.98 -1.95
C PRO A 118 8.56 -9.55 -2.16
N VAL A 119 7.91 -8.74 -3.02
CA VAL A 119 8.40 -7.38 -3.26
C VAL A 119 8.23 -6.49 -2.03
N LEU A 120 7.12 -6.60 -1.30
CA LEU A 120 6.93 -5.88 -0.03
C LEU A 120 7.94 -6.31 1.03
N GLY A 121 8.33 -7.59 1.02
CA GLY A 121 9.43 -8.10 1.83
C GLY A 121 10.77 -7.44 1.48
N LEU A 122 11.12 -7.34 0.20
CA LEU A 122 12.34 -6.66 -0.27
C LEU A 122 12.33 -5.17 0.08
N LEU A 123 11.20 -4.49 -0.17
CA LEU A 123 11.02 -3.07 0.09
C LEU A 123 10.95 -2.73 1.59
N SER A 124 10.87 -3.73 2.48
CA SER A 124 10.94 -3.51 3.93
C SER A 124 12.31 -3.04 4.41
N ASP A 125 13.37 -3.19 3.60
CA ASP A 125 14.68 -2.63 3.89
C ASP A 125 14.60 -1.10 4.01
N PRO A 126 15.16 -0.48 5.07
CA PRO A 126 15.18 0.97 5.26
C PRO A 126 15.69 1.77 4.04
N GLN A 127 16.56 1.20 3.21
CA GLN A 127 17.05 1.86 2.00
C GLN A 127 15.95 2.11 0.96
N TYR A 128 14.88 1.30 0.99
CA TYR A 128 13.73 1.39 0.07
C TYR A 128 12.48 1.99 0.74
N ALA A 129 12.62 2.65 1.90
CA ALA A 129 11.49 3.16 2.67
C ALA A 129 10.53 4.03 1.86
N THR A 130 11.04 4.93 1.01
CA THR A 130 10.22 5.78 0.13
C THR A 130 9.41 4.94 -0.85
N VAL A 131 10.04 3.96 -1.51
CA VAL A 131 9.40 3.07 -2.49
C VAL A 131 8.34 2.22 -1.81
N ASN A 132 8.64 1.70 -0.62
CA ASN A 132 7.70 0.92 0.18
C ASN A 132 6.47 1.76 0.54
N GLN A 133 6.67 3.01 0.97
CA GLN A 133 5.57 3.91 1.30
C GLN A 133 4.68 4.19 0.08
N GLU A 134 5.27 4.54 -1.07
CA GLU A 134 4.54 4.82 -2.31
C GLU A 134 3.79 3.58 -2.81
N PHE A 135 4.45 2.42 -2.83
CA PHE A 135 3.83 1.19 -3.33
C PHE A 135 2.71 0.68 -2.41
N ARG A 136 2.87 0.85 -1.09
CA ARG A 136 1.78 0.58 -0.13
C ARG A 136 0.62 1.54 -0.31
N LYS A 137 0.88 2.83 -0.52
CA LYS A 137 -0.17 3.82 -0.76
C LYS A 137 -1.00 3.45 -2.00
N ALA A 138 -0.35 3.00 -3.07
CA ALA A 138 -1.03 2.48 -4.26
C ALA A 138 -1.98 1.31 -3.96
N HIS A 139 -1.61 0.39 -3.06
CA HIS A 139 -2.50 -0.70 -2.63
C HIS A 139 -3.70 -0.22 -1.80
N THR A 140 -3.54 0.81 -0.98
CA THR A 140 -4.66 1.44 -0.26
C THR A 140 -5.62 2.12 -1.24
N GLU A 141 -5.10 2.91 -2.18
CA GLU A 141 -5.90 3.60 -3.19
C GLU A 141 -6.64 2.61 -4.09
N PHE A 142 -6.00 1.49 -4.44
CA PHE A 142 -6.66 0.40 -5.16
C PHE A 142 -7.87 -0.16 -4.39
N ARG A 143 -7.67 -0.43 -3.09
CA ARG A 143 -8.72 -0.95 -2.19
C ARG A 143 -9.89 0.04 -2.05
N GLN A 144 -9.59 1.33 -2.04
CA GLN A 144 -10.56 2.44 -1.95
C GLN A 144 -11.31 2.71 -3.26
N GLY A 145 -10.87 2.12 -4.37
CA GLY A 145 -11.44 2.38 -5.70
C GLY A 145 -10.86 3.62 -6.38
N ASP A 146 -9.85 4.25 -5.79
CA ASP A 146 -9.14 5.43 -6.32
C ASP A 146 -8.07 4.99 -7.32
N TYR A 147 -8.51 4.37 -8.42
CA TYR A 147 -7.65 3.75 -9.42
C TYR A 147 -6.72 4.74 -10.14
N GLU A 148 -7.10 6.01 -10.22
CA GLU A 148 -6.26 7.07 -10.81
C GLU A 148 -5.03 7.34 -9.95
N ASP A 149 -5.22 7.50 -8.65
CA ASP A 149 -4.13 7.75 -7.70
C ASP A 149 -3.28 6.48 -7.51
N CYS A 150 -3.92 5.30 -7.48
CA CYS A 150 -3.21 4.01 -7.44
C CYS A 150 -2.16 3.89 -8.53
N ILE A 151 -2.51 4.24 -9.77
CA ILE A 151 -1.59 4.19 -10.92
C ILE A 151 -0.51 5.27 -10.81
N HIS A 152 -0.87 6.44 -10.29
CA HIS A 152 0.09 7.51 -10.03
C HIS A 152 1.16 7.07 -9.04
N ASP A 153 0.77 6.46 -7.92
CA ASP A 153 1.71 5.99 -6.91
C ASP A 153 2.49 4.75 -7.33
N CYS A 154 1.94 3.90 -8.21
CA CYS A 154 2.74 2.88 -8.90
C CYS A 154 3.88 3.50 -9.72
N CYS A 155 3.61 4.60 -10.43
CA CYS A 155 4.62 5.32 -11.20
C CYS A 155 5.67 5.94 -10.27
N ASN A 156 5.25 6.54 -9.15
CA ASN A 156 6.14 7.14 -8.15
C ASN A 156 7.07 6.07 -7.56
N ALA A 157 6.53 4.93 -7.11
CA ALA A 157 7.33 3.82 -6.59
C ALA A 157 8.38 3.32 -7.58
N PHE A 158 8.00 3.18 -8.86
CA PHE A 158 8.90 2.75 -9.91
C PHE A 158 10.03 3.77 -10.17
N GLU A 159 9.70 5.06 -10.20
CA GLU A 159 10.66 6.16 -10.34
C GLU A 159 11.64 6.19 -9.15
N SER A 160 11.11 6.15 -7.93
CA SER A 160 11.87 6.19 -6.69
C SER A 160 12.85 5.03 -6.57
N LEU A 161 12.46 3.81 -6.97
CA LEU A 161 13.38 2.66 -6.93
C LEU A 161 14.56 2.87 -7.88
N MET A 162 14.31 3.33 -9.12
CA MET A 162 15.39 3.59 -10.07
C MET A 162 16.31 4.72 -9.60
N LYS A 163 15.77 5.75 -8.94
CA LYS A 163 16.57 6.82 -8.33
C LYS A 163 17.46 6.29 -7.19
N ILE A 164 16.95 5.41 -6.34
CA ILE A 164 17.73 4.78 -5.27
C ILE A 164 18.87 3.93 -5.86
N ILE A 165 18.58 3.12 -6.88
CA ILE A 165 19.59 2.31 -7.58
C ILE A 165 20.66 3.22 -8.19
N ALA A 166 20.25 4.28 -8.90
CA ALA A 166 21.18 5.24 -9.50
C ALA A 166 22.10 5.89 -8.44
N ALA A 167 21.55 6.27 -7.30
CA ALA A 167 22.32 6.83 -6.19
C ALA A 167 23.32 5.81 -5.61
N LYS A 168 22.90 4.55 -5.38
CA LYS A 168 23.77 3.47 -4.89
C LYS A 168 24.91 3.15 -5.85
N ARG A 169 24.66 3.24 -7.16
CA ARG A 169 25.63 2.95 -8.21
C ARG A 169 26.47 4.16 -8.63
N GLY A 170 26.17 5.35 -8.11
CA GLY A 170 26.91 6.59 -8.38
C GLY A 170 26.65 7.17 -9.78
N TRP A 171 25.47 6.97 -10.35
CA TRP A 171 25.10 7.50 -11.67
C TRP A 171 24.81 9.00 -11.60
N THR A 172 25.79 9.82 -11.96
CA THR A 172 25.77 11.28 -11.81
C THR A 172 24.84 12.01 -12.78
N GLU A 173 24.44 11.36 -13.87
CA GLU A 173 23.49 11.88 -14.86
C GLU A 173 22.03 11.85 -14.36
N ILE A 174 21.75 11.08 -13.30
CA ILE A 174 20.45 11.03 -12.67
C ILE A 174 20.36 12.11 -11.60
N THR A 175 19.35 12.96 -11.73
CA THR A 175 19.06 14.06 -10.82
C THR A 175 17.59 13.99 -10.40
N GLU A 176 17.19 14.83 -9.43
CA GLU A 176 15.79 14.93 -9.01
C GLU A 176 14.82 15.27 -10.16
N LYS A 177 15.31 15.95 -11.19
CA LYS A 177 14.51 16.35 -12.37
C LYS A 177 14.51 15.31 -13.49
N SER A 178 15.28 14.23 -13.34
CA SER A 178 15.34 13.16 -14.33
C SER A 178 13.96 12.52 -14.46
N THR A 179 13.48 12.43 -15.69
CA THR A 179 12.20 11.80 -15.98
C THR A 179 12.33 10.29 -15.86
N VAL A 180 11.21 9.57 -15.76
CA VAL A 180 11.18 8.10 -15.86
C VAL A 180 11.89 7.62 -17.13
N LYS A 181 11.86 8.39 -18.22
CA LYS A 181 12.60 8.08 -19.46
C LYS A 181 14.11 8.01 -19.23
N ASP A 182 14.63 9.01 -18.54
CA ASP A 182 16.05 9.17 -18.30
C ASP A 182 16.55 8.07 -17.35
N LEU A 183 15.72 7.73 -16.36
CA LEU A 183 15.97 6.64 -15.41
C LEU A 183 16.01 5.27 -16.11
N VAL A 184 14.99 4.96 -16.92
CA VAL A 184 14.95 3.71 -17.70
C VAL A 184 16.14 3.63 -18.65
N LYS A 185 16.49 4.74 -19.33
CA LYS A 185 17.66 4.79 -20.19
C LYS A 185 18.95 4.49 -19.42
N ALA A 186 19.15 5.10 -18.25
CA ALA A 186 20.33 4.87 -17.42
C ALA A 186 20.46 3.40 -16.98
N ILE A 187 19.35 2.77 -16.58
CA ILE A 187 19.32 1.34 -16.23
C ILE A 187 19.90 0.46 -17.36
N PHE A 188 19.59 0.77 -18.61
CA PHE A 188 20.11 0.01 -19.77
C PHE A 188 21.52 0.42 -20.20
N ASP A 189 21.83 1.71 -20.19
CA ASP A 189 23.16 2.21 -20.55
C ASP A 189 24.25 1.66 -19.61
N HIS A 190 23.93 1.51 -18.32
CA HIS A 190 24.80 0.90 -17.32
C HIS A 190 24.72 -0.63 -17.27
N GLN A 191 23.94 -1.25 -18.16
CA GLN A 191 23.74 -2.71 -18.23
C GLN A 191 23.29 -3.31 -16.90
N PHE A 192 22.53 -2.55 -16.09
CA PHE A 192 22.04 -3.00 -14.79
C PHE A 192 21.11 -4.21 -14.95
N ILE A 193 20.30 -4.22 -16.01
CA ILE A 193 19.54 -5.39 -16.47
C ILE A 193 19.86 -5.70 -17.94
N PRO A 194 19.56 -6.93 -18.42
CA PRO A 194 19.87 -7.33 -19.78
C PRO A 194 19.22 -6.43 -20.85
N ALA A 195 20.01 -6.01 -21.84
CA ALA A 195 19.59 -5.06 -22.88
C ALA A 195 18.37 -5.52 -23.71
N TYR A 196 18.14 -6.84 -23.81
CA TYR A 196 16.97 -7.37 -24.52
C TYR A 196 15.64 -6.97 -23.85
N MET A 197 15.65 -6.59 -22.56
CA MET A 197 14.46 -6.17 -21.81
C MET A 197 14.09 -4.68 -22.00
N SER A 198 14.84 -3.97 -22.85
CA SER A 198 14.67 -2.52 -23.06
C SER A 198 13.31 -2.15 -23.62
N THR A 199 12.73 -3.00 -24.48
CA THR A 199 11.42 -2.76 -25.08
C THR A 199 10.31 -2.92 -24.03
N GLU A 200 10.42 -3.93 -23.18
CA GLU A 200 9.47 -4.24 -22.12
C GLU A 200 9.42 -3.13 -21.07
N PHE A 201 10.58 -2.68 -20.57
CA PHE A 201 10.65 -1.59 -19.58
C PHE A 201 10.22 -0.24 -20.17
N THR A 202 10.54 0.03 -21.44
CA THR A 202 10.03 1.21 -22.14
C THR A 202 8.52 1.15 -22.31
N GLY A 203 7.97 -0.03 -22.62
CA GLY A 203 6.53 -0.28 -22.71
C GLY A 203 5.82 -0.10 -21.38
N LEU A 204 6.35 -0.70 -20.30
CA LEU A 204 5.83 -0.55 -18.95
C LEU A 204 5.79 0.91 -18.52
N ARG A 205 6.90 1.65 -18.70
CA ARG A 205 6.93 3.10 -18.49
C ARG A 205 5.82 3.80 -19.27
N THR A 206 5.66 3.49 -20.55
CA THR A 206 4.66 4.14 -21.41
C THR A 206 3.24 3.87 -20.91
N ILE A 207 2.98 2.67 -20.39
CA ILE A 207 1.69 2.29 -19.81
C ILE A 207 1.43 3.07 -18.51
N LEU A 208 2.41 3.11 -17.60
CA LEU A 208 2.31 3.85 -16.34
C LEU A 208 2.14 5.36 -16.57
N GLU A 209 2.99 5.97 -17.40
CA GLU A 209 2.86 7.38 -17.78
C GLU A 209 1.57 7.65 -18.57
N GLY A 210 1.12 6.70 -19.38
CA GLY A 210 -0.14 6.79 -20.12
C GLY A 210 -1.35 6.87 -19.18
N GLY A 211 -1.34 6.10 -18.09
CA GLY A 211 -2.32 6.20 -17.01
C GLY A 211 -2.27 7.55 -16.29
N VAL A 212 -1.07 8.05 -15.97
CA VAL A 212 -0.85 9.35 -15.31
C VAL A 212 -1.21 10.56 -16.22
N ASN A 213 -1.00 10.47 -17.54
CA ASN A 213 -1.34 11.56 -18.47
C ASN A 213 -2.87 11.74 -18.65
N VAL A 214 -3.68 10.70 -18.39
CA VAL A 214 -5.14 10.85 -18.26
C VAL A 214 -5.48 11.73 -17.04
N VAL A 215 -4.75 11.59 -15.94
CA VAL A 215 -4.89 12.38 -14.70
C VAL A 215 -4.49 13.85 -14.91
N ARG A 216 -3.37 14.10 -15.61
CA ARG A 216 -2.86 15.46 -15.83
C ARG A 216 -3.76 16.32 -16.74
N ASN A 217 -4.44 15.70 -17.70
CA ASN A 217 -5.47 16.36 -18.52
C ASN A 217 -6.71 16.80 -17.71
N LYS A 218 -6.93 16.27 -16.50
CA LYS A 218 -8.01 16.71 -15.59
C LYS A 218 -7.57 17.84 -14.65
N ALA A 219 -6.31 17.87 -14.22
CA ALA A 219 -5.80 18.84 -13.22
C ALA A 219 -5.29 20.17 -13.81
N GLY A 220 -5.04 20.24 -15.13
CA GLY A 220 -4.62 21.46 -15.83
C GLY A 220 -5.78 22.14 -16.54
N GLY A 221 -6.17 23.34 -16.09
CA GLY A 221 -7.24 24.12 -16.68
C GLY A 221 -7.06 24.35 -18.19
N HIS A 222 -8.00 23.85 -18.99
CA HIS A 222 -8.72 24.53 -20.07
C HIS A 222 -9.43 23.49 -20.96
N GLY A 223 -10.75 23.51 -20.96
CA GLY A 223 -11.60 22.84 -21.96
C GLY A 223 -11.97 21.40 -21.63
N GLN A 224 -13.14 21.21 -21.01
CA GLN A 224 -13.79 19.89 -20.90
C GLN A 224 -14.11 19.35 -22.30
N GLY A 225 -13.21 18.52 -22.83
CA GLY A 225 -13.43 17.71 -24.02
C GLY A 225 -13.75 16.27 -23.65
N ALA A 226 -15.04 15.93 -23.72
CA ALA A 226 -15.62 14.58 -23.84
C ALA A 226 -15.30 13.53 -22.76
N THR A 227 -16.30 13.29 -21.89
CA THR A 227 -16.53 12.12 -20.99
C THR A 227 -15.41 11.79 -19.97
N PRO A 228 -15.72 11.73 -18.66
CA PRO A 228 -14.79 11.15 -17.68
C PRO A 228 -14.45 9.72 -18.12
N ARG A 229 -13.20 9.46 -18.50
CA ARG A 229 -12.71 8.09 -18.64
C ARG A 229 -12.46 7.58 -17.23
N THR A 230 -13.36 6.74 -16.75
CA THR A 230 -13.16 5.92 -15.55
C THR A 230 -12.14 4.84 -15.87
N ILE A 231 -11.18 4.63 -14.98
CA ILE A 231 -10.26 3.49 -15.08
C ILE A 231 -10.98 2.27 -14.52
N ASP A 232 -11.01 1.19 -15.28
CA ASP A 232 -11.61 -0.06 -14.81
C ASP A 232 -10.74 -0.71 -13.74
N LYS A 233 -11.35 -1.32 -12.72
CA LYS A 233 -10.65 -2.03 -11.65
C LYS A 233 -9.62 -3.02 -12.19
N GLN A 234 -9.98 -3.78 -13.22
CA GLN A 234 -9.10 -4.79 -13.82
C GLN A 234 -7.86 -4.16 -14.48
N VAL A 235 -7.99 -2.94 -15.00
CA VAL A 235 -6.86 -2.20 -15.59
C VAL A 235 -5.93 -1.71 -14.49
N ALA A 236 -6.48 -1.17 -13.40
CA ALA A 236 -5.68 -0.75 -12.24
C ALA A 236 -4.97 -1.93 -11.59
N GLU A 237 -5.66 -3.06 -11.40
CA GLU A 237 -5.09 -4.28 -10.84
C GLU A 237 -3.96 -4.82 -11.71
N PHE A 238 -4.15 -4.80 -13.03
CA PHE A 238 -3.11 -5.22 -13.96
C PHE A 238 -1.86 -4.34 -13.85
N GLN A 239 -2.02 -3.01 -13.76
CA GLN A 239 -0.89 -2.09 -13.62
C GLN A 239 -0.18 -2.22 -12.28
N LEU A 240 -0.93 -2.40 -11.19
CA LEU A 240 -0.39 -2.67 -9.86
C LEU A 240 0.46 -3.95 -9.86
N ASN A 241 -0.04 -5.03 -10.48
CA ASN A 241 0.68 -6.29 -10.60
C ASN A 241 1.92 -6.20 -11.50
N GLN A 242 1.85 -5.47 -12.62
CA GLN A 242 3.02 -5.20 -13.47
C GLN A 242 4.10 -4.42 -12.73
N THR A 243 3.69 -3.43 -11.93
CA THR A 243 4.59 -2.63 -11.11
C THR A 243 5.26 -3.50 -10.05
N ALA A 244 4.50 -4.34 -9.35
CA ALA A 244 5.03 -5.30 -8.38
C ALA A 244 6.13 -6.19 -8.99
N ALA A 245 5.89 -6.74 -10.19
CA ALA A 245 6.85 -7.59 -10.89
C ALA A 245 8.12 -6.83 -11.29
N ALA A 246 7.99 -5.59 -11.76
CA ALA A 246 9.13 -4.76 -12.14
C ALA A 246 9.97 -4.31 -10.93
N LEU A 247 9.31 -3.89 -9.85
CA LEU A 247 9.95 -3.54 -8.59
C LEU A 247 10.71 -4.74 -8.01
N LYS A 248 10.09 -5.94 -8.02
CA LYS A 248 10.74 -7.18 -7.57
C LYS A 248 12.02 -7.45 -8.35
N LEU A 249 11.94 -7.42 -9.69
CA LEU A 249 13.10 -7.67 -10.54
C LEU A 249 14.23 -6.68 -10.25
N LEU A 250 13.93 -5.38 -10.23
CA LEU A 250 14.94 -4.35 -10.01
C LEU A 250 15.58 -4.44 -8.61
N ALA A 251 14.77 -4.71 -7.57
CA ALA A 251 15.27 -4.88 -6.21
C ALA A 251 16.16 -6.13 -6.08
N GLU A 252 15.78 -7.26 -6.72
CA GLU A 252 16.60 -8.48 -6.74
C GLU A 252 17.94 -8.31 -7.48
N TYR A 253 17.99 -7.46 -8.51
CA TYR A 253 19.24 -7.12 -9.18
C TYR A 253 20.14 -6.16 -8.36
N ASP A 254 19.55 -5.43 -7.41
CA ASP A 254 20.28 -4.47 -6.59
C ASP A 254 20.88 -5.08 -5.32
N THR A 255 20.32 -6.18 -4.82
CA THR A 255 20.87 -7.00 -3.72
C THR A 255 22.11 -7.80 -4.13
#